data_AF-A0A419HTL3-F1
#
_entry.id   AF-A0A419HTL3-F1
#
_cell.length_a   1.000
_cell.length_b   1.000
_cell.length_c   1.000
_cell.angle_alpha   90.00
_cell.angle_beta   90.00
_cell.angle_gamma   90.00
#
_symmetry.space_group_name_H-M   'P 1'
#
loop_
_entity.id
_entity.type
_entity.pdbx_description
1 polymer ?
#
loop_
_entity_poly.entity_id
_entity_poly.type
_entity_poly.pdbx_seq_one_letter_code
_entity_poly.pdbx_strand_id
1 'polypeptide(L)'
;MSTEAMKPIFYRLPADLLEDGMSTDDGQDILEVVRSPEDGTIFYLVFTPRSDDPAQHESNQTDAEWRITKSGAIVDLARFSDTGTDGSHLPEAVVLDWGDFPPTADDSLDAAA
;
A
#
# COMPACT_ATOMS: atom_id res chain seq x y z
N MET A 1 17.75 -10.83 -19.31
CA MET A 1 16.30 -10.81 -19.59
C MET A 1 15.81 -9.47 -19.10
N SER A 2 15.24 -8.64 -19.98
CA SER A 2 14.64 -7.38 -19.55
C SER A 2 13.42 -7.72 -18.71
N THR A 3 13.52 -7.55 -17.39
CA THR A 3 12.33 -7.41 -16.55
C THR A 3 11.66 -6.13 -17.01
N GLU A 4 10.63 -6.24 -17.85
CA GLU A 4 9.69 -5.12 -17.93
C GLU A 4 9.22 -4.88 -16.50
N ALA A 5 9.60 -3.74 -15.93
CA ALA A 5 9.13 -3.34 -14.63
C ALA A 5 7.61 -3.26 -14.72
N MET A 6 6.92 -4.18 -14.05
CA MET A 6 5.47 -4.15 -13.97
C MET A 6 5.08 -2.81 -13.37
N LYS A 7 4.31 -2.01 -14.11
CA LYS A 7 3.88 -0.70 -13.64
C LYS A 7 3.01 -0.89 -12.40
N PRO A 8 3.24 -0.15 -11.29
CA PRO A 8 2.42 -0.28 -10.11
C PRO A 8 0.97 0.12 -10.41
N ILE A 9 0.04 -0.61 -9.78
CA ILE A 9 -1.40 -0.33 -9.82
C ILE A 9 -1.77 0.28 -8.47
N PHE A 10 -2.23 1.53 -8.48
CA PHE A 10 -2.73 2.19 -7.28
C PHE A 10 -4.24 1.98 -7.19
N TYR A 11 -4.74 1.70 -6.00
CA TYR A 11 -6.15 1.46 -5.78
C TYR A 11 -6.58 1.83 -4.36
N ARG A 12 -7.88 2.01 -4.18
CA ARG A 12 -8.51 2.26 -2.88
C ARG A 12 -9.37 1.09 -2.49
N LEU A 13 -9.33 0.73 -1.21
CA LEU A 13 -10.13 -0.37 -0.67
C LEU A 13 -10.68 -0.01 0.71
N PRO A 14 -11.92 -0.41 1.06
CA PRO A 14 -12.38 -0.38 2.44
C PRO A 14 -11.45 -1.16 3.36
N ALA A 15 -11.14 -0.61 4.53
CA ALA A 15 -10.23 -1.20 5.50
C ALA A 15 -10.64 -2.62 5.96
N ASP A 16 -11.92 -2.93 5.88
CA ASP A 16 -12.46 -4.27 6.20
C ASP A 16 -11.91 -5.38 5.31
N LEU A 17 -11.45 -5.03 4.12
CA LEU A 17 -10.96 -5.95 3.11
C LEU A 17 -9.42 -6.00 3.04
N LEU A 18 -8.72 -5.35 3.98
CA LEU A 18 -7.26 -5.47 4.08
C LEU A 18 -6.85 -6.91 4.41
N GLU A 19 -5.83 -7.40 3.73
CA GLU A 19 -5.25 -8.72 4.00
C GLU A 19 -3.74 -8.62 4.14
N ASP A 20 -3.18 -9.59 4.87
CA ASP A 20 -1.74 -9.78 4.97
C ASP A 20 -1.14 -9.96 3.55
N GLY A 21 0.02 -9.35 3.31
CA GLY A 21 0.71 -9.36 2.04
C GLY A 21 0.27 -8.29 1.04
N MET A 22 -0.77 -7.50 1.33
CA MET A 22 -1.08 -6.31 0.53
C MET A 22 -0.02 -5.21 0.75
N SER A 23 0.17 -4.32 -0.22
CA SER A 23 1.06 -3.16 -0.07
C SER A 23 0.27 -1.86 -0.05
N THR A 24 0.70 -0.94 0.81
CA THR A 24 0.24 0.44 0.90
C THR A 24 0.80 1.29 -0.23
N ASP A 25 0.16 2.40 -0.56
CA ASP A 25 0.59 3.29 -1.65
C ASP A 25 1.97 3.93 -1.42
N ASP A 26 2.37 4.07 -0.15
CA ASP A 26 3.70 4.52 0.27
C ASP A 26 4.77 3.43 0.27
N GLY A 27 4.47 2.25 -0.29
CA GLY A 27 5.45 1.20 -0.55
C GLY A 27 5.75 0.31 0.66
N GLN A 28 4.88 0.29 1.67
CA GLN A 28 5.01 -0.62 2.82
C GLN A 28 4.10 -1.83 2.67
N ASP A 29 4.57 -3.00 3.08
CA ASP A 29 3.81 -4.24 3.05
C ASP A 29 3.10 -4.48 4.38
N ILE A 30 1.86 -4.98 4.31
CA ILE A 30 1.05 -5.37 5.46
C ILE A 30 1.47 -6.77 5.90
N LEU A 31 1.95 -6.89 7.13
CA LEU A 31 2.32 -8.17 7.75
C LEU A 31 1.14 -8.85 8.43
N GLU A 32 0.27 -8.05 9.06
CA GLU A 32 -0.82 -8.55 9.90
C GLU A 32 -1.97 -7.56 9.91
N VAL A 33 -3.22 -8.05 9.84
CA VAL A 33 -4.44 -7.26 10.04
C VAL A 33 -5.27 -7.80 11.20
N VAL A 34 -5.45 -6.98 12.24
CA VAL A 34 -6.27 -7.28 13.42
C VAL A 34 -7.53 -6.42 13.43
N ARG A 35 -8.70 -7.07 13.53
CA ARG A 35 -10.00 -6.40 13.55
C ARG A 35 -10.63 -6.51 14.94
N SER A 36 -10.97 -5.37 15.53
CA SER A 36 -11.71 -5.30 16.79
C SER A 36 -13.21 -5.32 16.51
N PRO A 37 -13.94 -6.39 16.86
CA PRO A 37 -15.37 -6.50 16.61
C PRO A 37 -16.21 -5.57 17.51
N GLU A 38 -15.65 -5.07 18.61
CA GLU A 38 -16.39 -4.29 19.61
C GLU A 38 -16.59 -2.84 19.20
N ASP A 39 -15.61 -2.24 18.52
CA ASP A 39 -15.58 -0.80 18.21
C ASP A 39 -15.27 -0.51 16.73
N GLY A 40 -15.19 -1.56 15.91
CA GLY A 40 -14.88 -1.48 14.48
C GLY A 40 -13.49 -0.93 14.18
N THR A 41 -12.56 -0.96 15.14
CA THR A 41 -11.16 -0.54 14.89
C THR A 41 -10.42 -1.64 14.12
N ILE A 42 -9.66 -1.23 13.12
CA ILE A 42 -8.78 -2.12 12.34
C ILE A 42 -7.35 -1.64 12.55
N PHE A 43 -6.52 -2.55 13.04
CA PHE A 43 -5.08 -2.38 13.19
C PHE A 43 -4.41 -3.15 12.08
N TYR A 44 -3.42 -2.57 11.43
CA TYR A 44 -2.62 -3.28 10.44
C TYR A 44 -1.15 -2.93 10.63
N LEU A 45 -0.32 -3.97 10.70
CA LEU A 45 1.12 -3.87 10.92
C LEU A 45 1.80 -3.76 9.56
N VAL A 46 2.61 -2.73 9.36
CA VAL A 46 3.28 -2.45 8.09
C VAL A 46 4.79 -2.35 8.25
N PHE A 47 5.53 -2.72 7.22
CA PHE A 47 6.99 -2.53 7.17
C PHE A 47 7.45 -2.14 5.77
N THR A 48 8.64 -1.55 5.68
CA THR A 48 9.25 -1.22 4.38
C THR A 48 10.08 -2.42 3.87
N PRO A 49 9.70 -3.10 2.78
CA PRO A 49 10.48 -4.20 2.23
C PRO A 49 11.81 -3.71 1.62
N ARG A 50 12.86 -4.53 1.73
CA ARG A 50 14.17 -4.32 1.09
C ARG A 50 14.64 -5.59 0.38
N SER A 51 14.56 -5.61 -0.95
CA SER A 51 15.06 -6.74 -1.75
C SER A 51 16.57 -6.67 -2.02
N ASP A 52 17.15 -5.48 -1.89
CA ASP A 52 18.56 -5.18 -2.08
C ASP A 52 19.42 -5.47 -0.84
N ASP A 53 18.80 -5.50 0.35
CA ASP A 53 19.47 -5.73 1.63
C ASP A 53 18.62 -6.65 2.54
N PRO A 54 18.89 -7.97 2.54
CA PRO A 54 18.15 -8.92 3.37
C PRO A 54 18.26 -8.65 4.88
N ALA A 55 19.39 -8.12 5.35
CA ALA A 55 19.55 -7.82 6.78
C ALA A 55 18.68 -6.63 7.18
N GLN A 56 18.63 -5.59 6.34
CA GLN A 56 17.70 -4.48 6.56
C GLN A 56 16.24 -4.90 6.42
N HIS A 57 15.92 -5.84 5.52
CA HIS A 57 14.58 -6.41 5.40
C HIS A 57 14.12 -7.06 6.70
N GLU A 58 14.93 -7.96 7.27
CA GLU A 58 14.65 -8.62 8.55
C GLU A 58 14.53 -7.62 9.70
N SER A 59 15.40 -6.60 9.73
CA SER A 59 15.31 -5.51 10.71
C SER A 59 13.99 -4.75 10.58
N ASN A 60 13.60 -4.39 9.36
CA ASN A 60 12.36 -3.64 9.09
C ASN A 60 11.11 -4.43 9.51
N GLN A 61 11.10 -5.75 9.34
CA GLN A 61 10.01 -6.60 9.83
C GLN A 61 9.91 -6.56 11.36
N THR A 62 11.04 -6.47 12.06
CA THR A 62 11.07 -6.38 13.53
C THR A 62 10.64 -4.99 14.02
N ASP A 63 11.00 -3.95 13.28
CA ASP A 63 10.68 -2.54 13.57
C ASP A 63 9.39 -2.08 12.87
N ALA A 64 8.48 -3.01 12.57
CA ALA A 64 7.23 -2.74 11.89
C ALA A 64 6.31 -1.80 12.69
N GLU A 65 5.50 -1.01 11.98
CA GLU A 65 4.64 0.03 12.55
C GLU A 65 3.17 -0.41 12.52
N TRP A 66 2.46 -0.26 13.64
CA TRP A 66 1.01 -0.42 13.67
C TRP A 66 0.32 0.85 13.19
N ARG A 67 -0.45 0.74 12.10
CA ARG A 67 -1.40 1.75 11.66
C ARG A 67 -2.80 1.40 12.16
N ILE A 68 -3.60 2.43 12.42
CA ILE A 68 -4.94 2.30 13.01
C ILE A 68 -5.94 3.01 12.12
N THR A 69 -7.04 2.34 11.80
CA THR A 69 -8.17 2.93 11.08
C THR A 69 -9.50 2.38 11.59
N LYS A 70 -10.61 2.81 11.00
CA LYS A 70 -11.96 2.31 11.30
C LYS A 70 -12.49 1.48 10.14
N SER A 71 -13.35 0.51 10.47
CA SER A 71 -14.20 -0.19 9.50
C SER A 71 -14.92 0.82 8.60
N GLY A 72 -14.98 0.51 7.31
CA GLY A 72 -15.50 1.36 6.24
C GLY A 72 -14.59 2.52 5.81
N ALA A 73 -13.51 2.82 6.54
CA ALA A 73 -12.54 3.82 6.09
C ALA A 73 -11.84 3.32 4.82
N ILE A 74 -11.53 4.24 3.91
CA ILE A 74 -10.81 3.93 2.68
C ILE A 74 -9.31 3.99 2.95
N VAL A 75 -8.59 2.99 2.47
CA VAL A 75 -7.13 2.90 2.53
C VAL A 75 -6.58 2.95 1.12
N ASP A 76 -5.58 3.80 0.92
CA ASP A 76 -4.82 3.88 -0.32
C ASP A 76 -3.78 2.75 -0.34
N LEU A 77 -3.81 1.96 -1.41
CA LEU A 77 -3.00 0.77 -1.59
C LEU A 77 -2.32 0.81 -2.96
N ALA A 78 -1.28 0.00 -3.08
CA ALA A 78 -0.62 -0.24 -4.35
C ALA A 78 -0.29 -1.72 -4.51
N ARG A 79 -0.30 -2.16 -5.76
CA ARG A 79 0.27 -3.44 -6.15
C ARG A 79 1.55 -3.17 -6.91
N PHE A 80 2.67 -3.51 -6.27
CA PHE A 80 4.01 -3.54 -6.84
C PHE A 80 4.34 -4.93 -7.40
N SER A 81 5.52 -5.08 -8.01
CA SER A 81 5.96 -6.36 -8.57
C SER A 81 6.19 -7.45 -7.51
N ASP A 82 6.44 -7.05 -6.27
CA ASP A 82 6.76 -7.88 -5.12
C ASP A 82 5.62 -7.97 -4.09
N THR A 83 4.50 -7.28 -4.31
CA THR A 83 3.30 -7.39 -3.46
C THR A 83 2.82 -8.85 -3.40
N GLY A 84 2.64 -9.36 -2.18
CA GLY A 84 2.23 -10.75 -1.94
C GLY A 84 0.76 -11.03 -2.27
N THR A 85 -0.11 -10.08 -1.94
CA THR A 85 -1.57 -10.18 -2.10
C THR A 85 -2.11 -8.99 -2.89
N ASP A 86 -2.71 -9.26 -4.05
CA ASP A 86 -3.28 -8.22 -4.92
C ASP A 86 -4.77 -8.01 -4.63
N GLY A 87 -5.10 -6.90 -3.97
CA GLY A 87 -6.49 -6.49 -3.70
C GLY A 87 -7.15 -5.69 -4.83
N SER A 88 -6.42 -5.31 -5.88
CA SER A 88 -6.92 -4.40 -6.93
C SER A 88 -8.05 -4.99 -7.79
N HIS A 89 -8.24 -6.31 -7.71
CA HIS A 89 -9.27 -7.06 -8.44
C HIS A 89 -10.57 -7.24 -7.65
N LEU A 90 -10.61 -6.82 -6.37
CA LEU A 90 -11.82 -6.93 -5.57
C LEU A 90 -12.92 -6.04 -6.13
N PRO A 91 -14.19 -6.46 -6.10
CA PRO A 91 -15.32 -5.65 -6.60
C PRO A 91 -15.43 -4.26 -5.97
N GLU A 92 -14.99 -4.13 -4.72
CA GLU A 92 -14.98 -2.90 -3.94
C GLU A 92 -13.74 -2.03 -4.18
N ALA A 93 -12.75 -2.55 -4.90
CA ALA A 93 -11.54 -1.81 -5.22
C ALA A 93 -11.82 -0.73 -6.26
N VAL A 94 -11.33 0.48 -6.00
CA VAL A 94 -11.32 1.58 -6.97
C VAL A 94 -9.91 1.77 -7.46
N VAL A 95 -9.62 1.24 -8.65
CA VAL A 95 -8.32 1.44 -9.32
C VAL A 95 -8.18 2.90 -9.72
N LEU A 96 -7.08 3.53 -9.31
CA LEU A 96 -6.76 4.91 -9.61
C LEU A 96 -6.00 4.98 -10.93
N ASP A 97 -6.48 5.80 -11.86
CA ASP A 97 -5.69 6.15 -13.02
C ASP A 97 -4.67 7.23 -12.64
N TRP A 98 -3.51 7.21 -13.29
CA TRP A 98 -2.42 8.15 -13.04
C TRP A 98 -2.80 9.62 -13.32
N GLY A 99 -3.96 9.87 -13.95
CA GLY A 99 -4.53 11.20 -14.15
C GLY A 99 -5.37 11.74 -12.98
N ASP A 100 -5.69 10.91 -11.98
CA ASP A 100 -6.53 11.31 -10.83
C ASP A 100 -5.74 11.70 -9.57
N PHE A 101 -4.42 11.57 -9.60
CA PHE A 101 -3.57 12.19 -8.58
C PHE A 101 -3.52 13.69 -8.85
N PRO A 102 -3.92 14.56 -7.90
CA PRO A 102 -3.65 15.99 -8.05
C PRO A 102 -2.13 16.15 -8.24
N PRO A 103 -1.68 16.98 -9.19
CA PRO A 103 -0.25 17.22 -9.37
C PRO A 103 0.33 17.61 -8.01
N THR A 104 1.40 16.93 -7.60
CA THR A 104 2.16 17.37 -6.43
C THR A 104 2.67 18.78 -6.74
N ALA A 105 2.70 19.65 -5.72
CA ALA A 105 3.06 21.06 -5.91
C ALA A 105 4.46 21.28 -6.53
N ASP A 106 5.27 20.22 -6.64
CA ASP A 106 6.62 20.23 -7.20
C ASP A 106 6.65 20.11 -8.75
N ASP A 107 5.57 19.62 -9.38
CA ASP A 107 5.47 19.52 -10.86
C ASP A 107 5.22 20.89 -11.54
N SER A 108 5.20 21.99 -10.78
CA SER A 108 4.89 23.33 -11.29
C SER A 108 6.13 24.16 -11.68
N LEU A 109 7.35 23.64 -11.55
CA LEU A 109 8.58 24.41 -11.74
C LEU A 109 9.25 24.36 -13.13
N ASP A 110 8.79 23.53 -14.08
CA ASP A 110 9.48 23.39 -15.39
C ASP A 110 8.67 23.81 -16.63
N ALA A 111 7.54 24.51 -16.48
CA ALA A 111 6.74 24.98 -17.62
C ALA A 111 6.96 26.45 -18.02
N ALA A 112 8.07 27.08 -17.60
CA ALA A 112 8.39 28.45 -18.00
C ALA A 112 9.90 28.65 -18.25
N ALA A 113 10.37 28.18 -19.41
CA ALA A 113 11.62 28.61 -20.03
C ALA A 113 11.36 29.03 -21.49
#